data_AF-A0A1U7GGG4-F1
#
_entry.id   AF-A0A1U7GGG4-F1
#
_cell.length_a   1.000
_cell.length_b   1.000
_cell.length_c   1.000
_cell.angle_alpha   90.00
_cell.angle_beta   90.00
_cell.angle_gamma   90.00
#
_symmetry.space_group_name_H-M   'P 1'
#
loop_
_entity.id
_entity.type
_entity.pdbx_description
1 polymer ?
#
loop_
_entity_poly.entity_id
_entity_poly.type
_entity_poly.pdbx_seq_one_letter_code
_entity_poly.pdbx_strand_id
1 'polypeptide(L)'
;MVGGGLIVGGSWPLAARVDAPPYYYLGLAALVAAMIWGGVLAYRSWEEATEELDPATKDELLEAFRQAKLEGELDEKEFERVRRRIEDDERARVRRGAGDEG
;
A
#
# COMPACT_ATOMS: atom_id res chain seq x y z
N MET A 1 -16.80 -6.46 -52.89
CA MET A 1 -17.55 -5.77 -51.81
C MET A 1 -17.53 -6.68 -50.61
N VAL A 2 -16.79 -6.30 -49.57
CA VAL A 2 -16.62 -7.06 -48.33
C VAL A 2 -17.88 -6.87 -47.49
N GLY A 3 -18.54 -7.98 -47.12
CA GLY A 3 -19.71 -7.98 -46.25
C GLY A 3 -19.32 -7.57 -44.83
N GLY A 4 -19.80 -6.40 -44.40
CA GLY A 4 -19.75 -5.96 -43.01
C GLY A 4 -20.77 -6.76 -42.19
N GLY A 5 -20.28 -7.79 -41.49
CA GLY A 5 -21.04 -8.52 -40.49
C GLY A 5 -21.38 -7.61 -39.31
N LEU A 6 -22.67 -7.29 -39.18
CA LEU A 6 -23.28 -6.62 -38.04
C LEU A 6 -22.90 -7.29 -36.72
N ILE A 7 -22.53 -6.47 -35.74
CA ILE A 7 -22.40 -6.85 -34.33
C ILE A 7 -23.78 -7.31 -33.83
N VAL A 8 -23.96 -8.62 -33.69
CA VAL A 8 -25.17 -9.24 -33.11
C VAL A 8 -25.06 -9.22 -31.58
N GLY A 9 -25.95 -8.47 -30.94
CA GLY A 9 -26.78 -9.04 -29.86
C GLY A 9 -26.16 -9.26 -28.48
N GLY A 10 -25.38 -8.31 -27.96
CA GLY A 10 -25.09 -8.22 -26.52
C GLY A 10 -26.02 -7.22 -25.83
N SER A 11 -27.33 -7.47 -25.79
CA SER A 11 -28.27 -6.65 -25.01
C SER A 11 -28.02 -6.85 -23.51
N TRP A 12 -27.05 -6.12 -22.97
CA TRP A 12 -26.95 -5.96 -21.51
C TRP A 12 -28.18 -5.20 -21.01
N PRO A 13 -28.94 -5.72 -20.05
CA PRO A 13 -29.97 -4.94 -19.38
C PRO A 13 -29.29 -3.99 -18.37
N LEU A 14 -28.56 -2.98 -18.83
CA LEU A 14 -27.94 -1.95 -17.97
C LEU A 14 -28.93 -0.88 -17.48
N ALA A 15 -30.19 -1.24 -17.30
CA ALA A 15 -31.16 -0.37 -16.65
C ALA A 15 -32.27 -1.18 -15.98
N ALA A 16 -31.93 -2.24 -15.25
CA ALA A 16 -32.80 -2.64 -14.15
C ALA A 16 -32.79 -1.47 -13.16
N ARG A 17 -33.84 -0.63 -13.16
CA ARG A 17 -34.09 0.26 -12.04
C ARG A 17 -34.31 -0.64 -10.84
N VAL A 18 -33.28 -0.80 -10.03
CA VAL A 18 -33.41 -1.45 -8.74
C VAL A 18 -34.23 -0.49 -7.91
N ASP A 19 -35.54 -0.76 -7.83
CA ASP A 19 -36.44 -0.04 -6.94
C ASP A 19 -36.13 -0.53 -5.52
N ALA A 20 -35.00 -0.03 -5.00
CA ALA A 20 -34.46 -0.43 -3.73
C ALA A 20 -35.21 0.33 -2.63
N PRO A 21 -35.79 -0.39 -1.66
CA PRO A 21 -36.39 0.24 -0.50
C PRO A 21 -35.39 1.17 0.21
N PRO A 22 -35.82 2.29 0.81
CA PRO A 22 -34.91 3.26 1.42
C PRO A 22 -33.99 2.67 2.50
N TYR A 23 -34.40 1.57 3.15
CA TYR A 23 -33.56 0.84 4.11
C TYR A 23 -32.33 0.17 3.48
N TYR A 24 -32.35 -0.12 2.17
CA TYR A 24 -31.22 -0.69 1.44
C TYR A 24 -30.02 0.26 1.46
N TYR A 25 -30.25 1.54 1.15
CA TYR A 25 -29.20 2.55 1.17
C TYR A 25 -28.76 2.91 2.60
N LEU A 26 -29.67 2.83 3.57
CA LEU A 26 -29.32 2.97 4.99
C LEU A 26 -28.34 1.87 5.42
N GLY A 27 -28.64 0.62 5.09
CA GLY A 27 -27.77 -0.53 5.38
C GLY A 27 -26.43 -0.43 4.65
N LEU A 28 -26.44 0.01 3.39
CA LEU A 28 -25.22 0.22 2.62
C LEU A 28 -24.34 1.32 3.23
N ALA A 29 -24.94 2.44 3.63
CA ALA A 29 -24.22 3.53 4.29
C ALA A 29 -23.62 3.08 5.62
N ALA A 30 -24.36 2.30 6.42
CA ALA A 30 -23.87 1.73 7.66
C ALA A 30 -22.71 0.75 7.42
N LEU A 31 -22.78 -0.07 6.38
CA LEU A 31 -21.69 -0.99 6.00
C LEU A 31 -20.43 -0.23 5.61
N VAL A 32 -20.55 0.79 4.77
CA VAL A 32 -19.41 1.63 4.36
C VAL A 32 -18.80 2.33 5.59
N ALA A 33 -19.62 2.87 6.48
CA ALA A 33 -19.15 3.47 7.72
C ALA A 33 -18.41 2.47 8.61
N ALA A 34 -18.93 1.24 8.75
CA ALA A 34 -18.29 0.17 9.50
C ALA A 34 -16.94 -0.25 8.90
N MET A 35 -16.84 -0.31 7.56
CA MET A 35 -15.57 -0.58 6.88
C MET A 35 -14.54 0.52 7.11
N ILE A 36 -14.94 1.79 7.01
CA ILE A 36 -14.06 2.93 7.30
C ILE A 36 -13.59 2.86 8.75
N TRP A 37 -14.50 2.62 9.70
CA TRP A 37 -14.19 2.50 11.11
C TRP A 37 -13.21 1.37 11.40
N GLY A 38 -13.43 0.20 10.79
CA GLY A 38 -12.52 -0.94 10.87
C GLY A 38 -11.13 -0.62 10.33
N GLY A 39 -11.05 0.09 9.21
CA GLY A 39 -9.78 0.57 8.65
C GLY A 39 -9.05 1.55 9.56
N VAL A 40 -9.77 2.49 10.19
CA VAL A 40 -9.21 3.42 11.17
C VAL A 40 -8.67 2.69 12.40
N LEU A 41 -9.42 1.72 12.93
CA LEU A 41 -8.96 0.89 14.05
C LEU A 41 -7.74 0.07 13.69
N ALA A 42 -7.73 -0.54 12.50
CA ALA A 42 -6.57 -1.28 12.01
C ALA A 42 -5.34 -0.37 11.89
N TYR A 43 -5.50 0.84 11.35
CA TYR A 43 -4.42 1.83 11.25
C TYR A 43 -3.91 2.27 12.63
N ARG A 44 -4.81 2.54 13.58
CA ARG A 44 -4.41 2.91 14.95
C ARG A 44 -3.74 1.75 15.68
N SER A 45 -4.24 0.52 15.52
CA SER A 45 -3.59 -0.67 16.09
C SER A 45 -2.23 -0.95 15.44
N TRP A 46 -2.08 -0.59 14.16
CA TRP A 46 -0.80 -0.65 13.46
C TRP A 46 0.17 0.40 13.99
N GLU A 47 -0.31 1.62 14.25
CA GLU A 47 0.47 2.69 14.86
C GLU A 47 0.94 2.28 16.26
N GLU A 48 0.06 1.77 17.13
CA GLU A 48 0.45 1.26 18.46
C GLU A 48 1.43 0.08 18.38
N ALA A 49 1.25 -0.85 17.43
CA ALA A 49 2.19 -1.95 17.21
C ALA A 49 3.53 -1.51 16.58
N THR A 50 3.55 -0.36 15.92
CA THR A 50 4.76 0.19 15.25
C THR A 50 5.45 1.26 16.11
N GLU A 51 4.78 1.82 17.13
CA GLU A 51 5.34 2.81 18.05
C GLU A 51 6.32 2.19 19.05
N GLU A 52 6.22 0.87 19.34
CA GLU A 52 7.22 0.11 20.10
C GLU A 52 8.37 -0.46 19.24
N LEU A 53 8.24 -0.43 17.91
CA LEU A 53 9.34 -0.75 17.01
C LEU A 53 10.15 0.54 16.81
N ASP A 54 11.16 0.73 17.67
CA ASP A 54 12.27 1.68 17.42
C ASP A 54 12.60 1.61 15.92
N PRO A 55 12.64 2.73 15.17
CA PRO A 55 12.77 2.69 13.72
C PRO A 55 13.91 1.76 13.34
N ALA A 56 13.57 0.68 12.62
CA ALA A 56 14.48 -0.43 12.37
C ALA A 56 15.86 0.12 12.01
N THR A 57 16.85 -0.24 12.81
CA THR A 57 18.19 0.26 12.64
C THR A 57 18.67 -0.12 11.24
N LYS A 58 19.58 0.66 10.68
CA LYS A 58 20.10 0.42 9.32
C LYS A 58 20.58 -1.03 9.14
N ASP A 59 21.17 -1.60 10.18
CA ASP A 59 21.67 -2.98 10.17
C ASP A 59 20.52 -4.00 10.12
N GLU A 60 19.42 -3.77 10.84
CA GLU A 60 18.23 -4.63 10.79
C GLU A 60 17.53 -4.58 9.42
N LEU A 61 17.43 -3.39 8.81
CA LEU A 61 16.90 -3.23 7.46
C LEU A 61 17.77 -3.95 6.42
N LEU A 62 19.09 -3.77 6.51
CA LEU A 62 20.04 -4.43 5.60
C LEU A 62 20.03 -5.95 5.78
N GLU A 63 19.81 -6.45 7.00
CA GLU A 63 19.69 -7.87 7.27
C GLU A 63 18.41 -8.46 6.66
N ALA A 64 17.28 -7.77 6.75
CA ALA A 64 16.04 -8.19 6.08
C ALA A 64 16.20 -8.24 4.55
N PHE A 65 16.85 -7.24 3.95
CA PHE A 65 17.16 -7.25 2.51
C PHE A 65 18.17 -8.33 2.12
N ARG A 66 19.13 -8.66 3.01
CA ARG A 66 20.08 -9.75 2.80
C ARG A 66 19.37 -11.10 2.83
N GLN A 67 18.43 -11.28 3.75
CA GLN A 67 17.58 -12.47 3.82
C GLN A 67 16.74 -12.62 2.54
N ALA A 68 16.08 -11.55 2.08
CA ALA A 68 15.32 -11.56 0.83
C ALA A 68 16.19 -11.88 -0.41
N LYS A 69 17.46 -11.47 -0.40
CA LYS A 69 18.44 -11.84 -1.43
C LYS A 69 18.79 -13.34 -1.36
N LEU A 70 18.98 -13.89 -0.17
CA LEU A 70 19.27 -15.32 0.02
C LEU A 70 18.08 -16.20 -0.39
N GLU A 71 16.85 -15.71 -0.20
CA GLU A 71 15.60 -16.34 -0.63
C GLU A 71 15.35 -16.21 -2.13
N GLY A 72 16.16 -15.40 -2.83
CA GLY A 72 16.06 -15.17 -4.28
C GLY A 72 14.93 -14.22 -4.66
N GLU A 73 14.27 -13.58 -3.68
CA GLU A 73 13.24 -12.55 -3.92
C GLU A 73 13.86 -11.21 -4.33
N LEU A 74 15.13 -10.98 -4.00
CA LEU A 74 15.86 -9.75 -4.31
C LEU A 74 17.14 -10.05 -5.11
N ASP A 75 17.31 -9.35 -6.24
CA ASP A 75 18.52 -9.46 -7.07
C ASP A 75 19.72 -8.71 -6.44
N GLU A 76 20.94 -9.18 -6.75
CA GLU A 76 22.19 -8.58 -6.26
C GLU A 76 22.29 -7.09 -6.60
N LYS A 77 21.90 -6.72 -7.83
CA LYS A 77 21.97 -5.33 -8.28
C LYS A 77 20.99 -4.44 -7.52
N GLU A 78 19.84 -5.00 -7.14
CA GLU A 78 18.82 -4.29 -6.37
C GLU A 78 19.23 -4.15 -4.90
N PHE A 79 19.82 -5.18 -4.31
CA PHE A 79 20.40 -5.11 -2.98
C PHE A 79 21.47 -4.01 -2.88
N GLU A 80 22.41 -3.97 -3.83
CA GLU A 80 23.47 -2.94 -3.87
C GLU A 80 22.93 -1.52 -4.07
N ARG A 81 21.80 -1.38 -4.78
CA ARG A 81 21.10 -0.09 -4.94
C ARG A 81 20.47 0.36 -3.63
N VAL A 82 19.77 -0.55 -2.95
CA VAL A 82 19.09 -0.27 -1.67
C VAL A 82 20.12 0.05 -0.58
N ARG A 83 21.20 -0.73 -0.49
CA ARG A 83 22.31 -0.50 0.45
C ARG A 83 22.88 0.92 0.33
N ARG A 84 23.23 1.34 -0.88
CA ARG A 84 23.77 2.69 -1.13
C ARG A 84 22.78 3.78 -0.73
N ARG A 85 21.50 3.60 -1.04
CA ARG A 85 20.46 4.58 -0.69
C ARG A 85 20.27 4.74 0.82
N ILE A 86 20.36 3.64 1.57
CA ILE A 86 20.26 3.67 3.03
C ILE A 86 21.51 4.32 3.65
N GLU A 87 22.71 4.00 3.14
CA GLU A 87 23.97 4.66 3.55
C GLU A 87 23.97 6.17 3.28
N ASP A 88 23.40 6.60 2.15
CA ASP A 88 23.30 8.02 1.79
C ASP A 88 22.29 8.78 2.68
N ASP A 89 21.14 8.18 3.00
CA ASP A 89 20.14 8.80 3.90
C ASP A 89 20.71 8.97 5.32
N GLU A 90 21.42 7.97 5.83
CA GLU A 90 22.09 8.04 7.14
C GLU A 90 23.11 9.18 7.18
N ARG A 91 23.98 9.27 6.17
CA ARG A 91 24.95 10.38 6.06
C ARG A 91 24.24 11.74 5.99
N ALA A 92 23.10 11.82 5.30
CA ALA A 92 22.32 13.05 5.19
C ALA A 92 21.61 13.42 6.50
N ARG A 93 21.18 12.43 7.30
CA ARG A 93 20.63 12.64 8.65
C ARG A 93 21.71 13.13 9.62
N VAL A 94 22.87 12.48 9.64
CA VAL A 94 24.01 12.89 10.48
C VAL A 94 24.43 14.34 10.15
N ARG A 95 24.50 14.70 8.86
CA ARG A 95 24.81 16.07 8.43
C ARG A 95 23.76 17.09 8.88
N ARG A 96 22.47 16.72 8.89
CA ARG A 96 21.38 17.59 9.36
C ARG A 96 21.41 17.76 10.88
N GLY A 97 21.61 16.68 11.63
CA GLY A 97 21.72 16.74 13.10
C GLY A 97 22.93 17.53 13.59
N ALA A 98 24.05 17.49 12.86
CA ALA A 98 25.26 18.27 13.18
C ALA A 98 25.15 19.78 12.86
N GLY A 99 24.08 20.22 12.18
CA GLY A 99 23.87 21.62 11.79
C GLY A 99 23.04 22.45 12.76
N ASP A 100 22.34 21.82 13.71
CA ASP A 100 21.44 22.49 14.67
C ASP A 100 22.12 22.87 16.00
N GLU A 101 23.41 22.58 16.18
CA GLU A 101 24.18 22.89 17.40
C GLU A 101 25.23 24.02 17.22
N GLY A 102 25.11 24.83 16.16
CA GLY A 102 26.04 25.92 15.82
C GLY A 102 25.53 27.33 16.13
#